data_AF-H2YY77-F1
#
_entry.id   AF-H2YY77-F1
#
_cell.length_a   1.000
_cell.length_b   1.000
_cell.length_c   1.000
_cell.angle_alpha   90.00
_cell.angle_beta   90.00
_cell.angle_gamma   90.00
#
_symmetry.space_group_name_H-M   'P 1'
#
loop_
_entity.id
_entity.type
_entity.pdbx_description
1 polymer ?
#
loop_
_entity_poly.entity_id
_entity_poly.type
_entity_poly.pdbx_seq_one_letter_code
_entity_poly.pdbx_strand_id
1 'polypeptide(L)'
;MTGHIWELGGGTHLSKLLDVPLTADTLRNMTIILVLDLSNPGEMWYTADTLLKAARSRIDATFHQMSKQDPGLQQKFLKAAWNRIGGKDRSDAHIINPFPVPLVIIGSKFDKFQEMDADHKKVITLFIRYLALSNGATAMFMSSKIEATIKGLRHLHECSRVRWTFEQNASNRQQTSAVCAGWH
;
A
#
# COMPACT_ATOMS: atom_id res chain seq x y z
N MET A 1 -6.26 -21.09 -10.10
CA MET A 1 -5.33 -20.40 -9.18
C MET A 1 -6.13 -20.06 -7.92
N THR A 2 -5.82 -20.71 -6.80
CA THR A 2 -6.57 -20.53 -5.54
C THR A 2 -5.96 -19.33 -4.80
N GLY A 3 -6.76 -18.30 -4.53
CA GLY A 3 -6.32 -17.11 -3.80
C GLY A 3 -6.76 -17.19 -2.34
N HIS A 4 -5.81 -17.18 -1.40
CA HIS A 4 -6.11 -17.11 0.03
C HIS A 4 -6.14 -15.65 0.47
N ILE A 5 -7.24 -15.23 1.11
CA ILE A 5 -7.39 -13.89 1.68
C ILE A 5 -7.28 -14.02 3.19
N TRP A 6 -6.44 -13.18 3.79
CA TRP A 6 -6.25 -13.09 5.24
C TRP A 6 -6.62 -11.68 5.67
N GLU A 7 -7.54 -11.59 6.62
CA GLU A 7 -7.95 -10.32 7.23
C GLU A 7 -7.51 -10.30 8.69
N LEU A 8 -6.97 -9.16 9.11
CA LEU A 8 -6.66 -8.89 10.51
C LEU A 8 -7.70 -7.92 11.07
N GLY A 9 -8.71 -8.47 11.75
CA GLY A 9 -9.66 -7.70 12.54
C GLY A 9 -9.09 -7.35 13.92
N GLY A 10 -9.53 -6.25 14.53
CA GLY A 10 -9.17 -5.90 15.92
C GLY A 10 -8.01 -4.92 16.09
N GLY A 11 -7.65 -4.17 15.04
CA GLY A 11 -6.66 -3.09 15.11
C GLY A 11 -5.22 -3.58 15.21
N THR A 12 -4.38 -2.89 15.99
CA THR A 12 -2.93 -3.17 16.10
C THR A 12 -2.57 -4.35 17.01
N HIS A 13 -3.51 -4.76 17.88
CA HIS A 13 -3.31 -5.81 18.88
C HIS A 13 -3.09 -7.21 18.28
N LEU A 14 -3.57 -7.44 17.05
CA LEU A 14 -3.54 -8.75 16.41
C LEU A 14 -2.40 -8.91 15.39
N SER A 15 -1.40 -8.02 15.44
CA SER A 15 -0.20 -8.08 14.60
C SER A 15 0.54 -9.42 14.67
N LYS A 16 0.42 -10.17 15.77
CA LYS A 16 1.00 -11.53 15.92
C LYS A 16 0.41 -12.56 14.94
N LEU A 17 -0.82 -12.36 14.45
CA LEU A 17 -1.41 -13.26 13.46
C LEU A 17 -0.79 -13.13 12.06
N LEU A 18 0.03 -12.10 11.82
CA LEU A 18 0.84 -11.98 10.62
C LEU A 18 1.80 -13.16 10.43
N ASP A 19 2.13 -13.88 11.51
CA ASP A 19 3.01 -15.06 11.46
C ASP A 19 2.44 -16.21 10.61
N VAL A 20 1.11 -16.34 10.53
CA VAL A 20 0.44 -17.43 9.84
C VAL A 20 0.54 -17.30 8.32
N PRO A 21 0.22 -16.16 7.69
CA PRO A 21 0.31 -16.04 6.24
C PRO A 21 1.70 -15.60 5.75
N LEU A 22 2.57 -15.02 6.58
CA LEU A 22 3.92 -14.60 6.19
C LEU A 22 4.92 -15.74 6.40
N THR A 23 4.98 -16.65 5.42
CA THR A 23 5.92 -17.76 5.37
C THR A 23 6.81 -17.66 4.14
N ALA A 24 7.89 -18.44 4.14
CA ALA A 24 8.85 -18.53 3.04
C ALA A 24 8.19 -18.75 1.66
N ASP A 25 7.21 -19.64 1.62
CA ASP A 25 6.56 -20.09 0.39
C ASP A 25 5.55 -19.06 -0.12
N THR A 26 4.86 -18.36 0.79
CA THR A 26 3.81 -17.39 0.45
C THR A 26 4.38 -16.02 0.10
N LEU A 27 5.54 -15.62 0.67
CA LEU A 27 6.12 -14.29 0.49
C LEU A 27 6.34 -13.91 -0.98
N ARG A 28 6.69 -14.87 -1.84
CA ARG A 28 6.94 -14.60 -3.28
C ARG A 28 5.70 -14.14 -4.04
N ASN A 29 4.52 -14.59 -3.61
CA ASN A 29 3.25 -14.34 -4.27
C ASN A 29 2.25 -13.58 -3.39
N MET A 30 2.74 -12.97 -2.30
CA MET A 30 1.91 -12.21 -1.37
C MET A 30 1.81 -10.75 -1.79
N THR A 31 0.64 -10.17 -1.56
CA THR A 31 0.44 -8.72 -1.54
C THR A 31 -0.22 -8.31 -0.24
N ILE A 32 0.26 -7.21 0.34
CA ILE A 32 -0.31 -6.64 1.56
C ILE A 32 -1.22 -5.48 1.17
N ILE A 33 -2.42 -5.45 1.75
CA ILE A 33 -3.38 -4.36 1.62
C ILE A 33 -3.58 -3.76 3.01
N LEU A 34 -3.17 -2.51 3.18
CA LEU A 34 -3.39 -1.73 4.40
C LEU A 34 -4.62 -0.84 4.21
N VAL A 35 -5.69 -1.13 4.94
CA VAL A 35 -6.90 -0.31 4.94
C VAL A 35 -6.86 0.65 6.13
N LEU A 36 -6.96 1.95 5.84
CA LEU A 36 -6.89 3.04 6.81
C LEU A 36 -8.25 3.73 6.92
N ASP A 37 -8.66 4.06 8.14
CA ASP A 37 -9.89 4.82 8.38
C ASP A 37 -9.61 6.33 8.26
N LEU A 38 -10.17 6.99 7.24
CA LEU A 38 -9.97 8.42 7.03
C LEU A 38 -10.77 9.30 7.99
N SER A 39 -11.75 8.73 8.71
CA SER A 39 -12.61 9.49 9.62
C SER A 39 -11.94 9.86 10.94
N ASN A 40 -10.82 9.21 11.29
CA ASN A 40 -10.04 9.52 12.49
C ASN A 40 -8.54 9.64 12.15
N PRO A 41 -8.06 10.84 11.77
CA PRO A 41 -6.67 11.03 11.34
C PRO A 41 -5.62 10.73 12.42
N GLY A 42 -5.96 10.93 13.70
CA GLY A 42 -5.06 10.66 14.82
C GLY A 42 -4.75 9.17 14.97
N GLU A 43 -5.80 8.34 14.95
CA GLU A 43 -5.66 6.88 15.01
C GLU A 43 -5.09 6.29 13.72
N MET A 44 -5.39 6.93 12.57
CA MET A 44 -4.90 6.51 11.26
C MET A 44 -3.36 6.42 11.22
N TRP A 45 -2.67 7.45 11.72
CA TRP A 45 -1.20 7.45 11.78
C TRP A 45 -0.66 6.28 12.61
N TYR A 46 -1.16 6.15 13.83
CA TYR A 46 -0.72 5.13 14.78
C TYR A 46 -0.94 3.72 14.24
N THR A 47 -2.09 3.50 13.59
CA THR A 47 -2.45 2.24 12.95
C THR A 47 -1.49 1.92 11.80
N ALA A 48 -1.24 2.87 10.90
CA ALA A 48 -0.35 2.66 9.77
C ALA A 48 1.07 2.34 10.23
N ASP A 49 1.63 3.13 11.14
CA ASP A 49 3.00 2.95 11.65
C ASP A 49 3.16 1.59 12.34
N THR A 50 2.23 1.24 13.23
CA THR A 50 2.30 0.00 14.00
C THR A 50 2.20 -1.23 13.10
N LEU A 51 1.24 -1.25 12.17
CA LEU A 51 1.02 -2.39 11.28
C LEU A 51 2.14 -2.55 10.25
N LEU A 52 2.64 -1.45 9.67
CA LEU A 52 3.76 -1.50 8.73
C LEU A 52 5.04 -1.97 9.41
N LYS A 53 5.33 -1.51 10.64
CA LYS A 53 6.47 -1.98 11.43
C LYS A 53 6.36 -3.46 11.77
N ALA A 54 5.19 -3.92 12.21
CA ALA A 54 4.96 -5.32 12.52
C ALA A 54 5.13 -6.22 11.27
N ALA A 55 4.56 -5.81 10.14
CA ALA A 55 4.68 -6.53 8.88
C ALA A 55 6.13 -6.59 8.38
N ARG A 56 6.88 -5.47 8.43
CA ARG A 56 8.31 -5.45 8.07
C ARG A 56 9.12 -6.36 8.98
N SER A 57 8.96 -6.23 10.30
CA SER A 57 9.68 -7.04 11.28
C SER A 57 9.46 -8.54 11.04
N ARG A 58 8.22 -8.95 10.71
CA ARG A 58 7.92 -10.34 10.39
C ARG A 58 8.57 -10.78 9.07
N ILE A 59 8.51 -9.96 8.03
CA ILE A 59 9.17 -10.26 6.75
C ILE A 59 10.68 -10.42 6.94
N ASP A 60 11.31 -9.51 7.69
CA ASP A 60 12.74 -9.57 8.00
C ASP A 60 13.09 -10.82 8.82
N ALA A 61 12.29 -11.17 9.82
CA ALA A 61 12.45 -12.43 10.56
C ALA A 61 12.36 -13.66 9.64
N THR A 62 11.45 -13.63 8.67
CA THR A 62 11.32 -14.71 7.68
C THR A 62 12.54 -14.77 6.75
N PHE A 63 13.07 -13.62 6.31
CA PHE A 63 14.33 -13.58 5.56
C PHE A 63 15.51 -14.11 6.37
N HIS A 64 15.61 -13.77 7.66
CA HIS A 64 16.65 -14.31 8.52
C HIS A 64 16.59 -15.84 8.64
N GLN A 65 15.38 -16.41 8.74
CA GLN A 65 15.20 -17.87 8.74
C GLN A 65 15.62 -18.51 7.41
N MET A 66 15.31 -17.88 6.29
CA MET A 66 15.62 -18.37 4.95
C MET A 66 17.05 -18.11 4.49
N SER A 67 17.77 -17.17 5.12
CA SER A 67 19.15 -16.82 4.75
C SER A 67 20.11 -18.00 4.84
N LYS A 68 19.80 -18.99 5.68
CA LYS A 68 20.54 -20.26 5.78
C LYS A 68 20.47 -21.10 4.50
N GLN A 69 19.42 -20.95 3.71
CA GLN A 69 19.19 -21.71 2.47
C GLN A 69 19.52 -20.88 1.22
N ASP A 70 19.15 -19.59 1.19
CA ASP A 70 19.45 -18.66 0.10
C ASP A 70 19.90 -17.30 0.67
N PRO A 71 21.22 -17.09 0.85
CA PRO A 71 21.77 -15.83 1.38
C PRO A 71 21.44 -14.60 0.52
N GLY A 72 21.09 -14.80 -0.76
CA GLY A 72 20.76 -13.72 -1.69
C GLY A 72 19.27 -13.38 -1.76
N LEU A 73 18.42 -14.10 -1.02
CA LEU A 73 16.96 -13.98 -1.16
C LEU A 73 16.46 -12.56 -0.86
N GLN A 74 16.90 -11.98 0.26
CA GLN A 74 16.50 -10.63 0.65
C GLN A 74 16.87 -9.58 -0.42
N GLN A 75 18.07 -9.71 -1.01
CA GLN A 75 18.53 -8.81 -2.07
C GLN A 75 17.68 -8.97 -3.35
N LYS A 76 17.25 -10.19 -3.68
CA LYS A 76 16.32 -10.44 -4.81
C LYS A 76 14.98 -9.74 -4.57
N PHE A 77 14.41 -9.83 -3.36
CA PHE A 77 13.18 -9.14 -3.00
C PHE A 77 13.33 -7.63 -3.05
N LEU A 78 14.42 -7.07 -2.51
CA LEU A 78 14.69 -5.63 -2.59
C LEU A 78 14.87 -5.16 -4.04
N LYS A 79 15.59 -5.91 -4.87
CA LYS A 79 15.72 -5.61 -6.31
C LYS A 79 14.37 -5.63 -7.00
N ALA A 80 13.53 -6.63 -6.72
CA ALA A 80 12.17 -6.69 -7.25
C ALA A 80 11.32 -5.50 -6.78
N ALA A 81 11.46 -5.10 -5.51
CA ALA A 81 10.74 -3.96 -4.95
C ALA A 81 11.13 -2.64 -5.63
N TRP A 82 12.42 -2.40 -5.87
CA TRP A 82 12.89 -1.25 -6.64
C TRP A 82 12.41 -1.28 -8.09
N ASN A 83 12.40 -2.44 -8.74
CA ASN A 83 11.90 -2.59 -10.10
C ASN A 83 10.40 -2.25 -10.20
N ARG A 84 9.58 -2.58 -9.19
CA ARG A 84 8.15 -2.23 -9.16
C ARG A 84 7.91 -0.72 -9.24
N ILE A 85 8.78 0.08 -8.62
CA ILE A 85 8.63 1.54 -8.53
C ILE A 85 9.42 2.32 -9.59
N GLY A 86 9.97 1.63 -10.60
CA GLY A 86 10.71 2.25 -11.71
C GLY A 86 12.22 2.39 -11.49
N GLY A 87 12.81 1.62 -10.58
CA GLY A 87 14.25 1.54 -10.38
C GLY A 87 14.81 2.51 -9.35
N LYS A 88 16.11 2.37 -9.07
CA LYS A 88 16.83 3.12 -8.02
C LYS A 88 17.37 4.47 -8.50
N ASP A 89 17.35 4.73 -9.81
CA ASP A 89 17.95 5.92 -10.44
C ASP A 89 17.08 7.18 -10.32
N ARG A 90 16.03 7.14 -9.50
CA ARG A 90 15.08 8.24 -9.34
C ARG A 90 15.62 9.30 -8.38
N SER A 91 15.26 10.56 -8.62
CA SER A 91 15.64 11.68 -7.75
C SER A 91 15.14 11.54 -6.30
N ASP A 92 14.00 10.88 -6.12
CA ASP A 92 13.35 10.63 -4.83
C ASP A 92 13.85 9.34 -4.13
N ALA A 93 14.83 8.62 -4.68
CA ALA A 93 15.26 7.33 -4.12
C ALA A 93 15.76 7.40 -2.66
N HIS A 94 16.28 8.55 -2.22
CA HIS A 94 16.83 8.75 -0.88
C HIS A 94 15.78 8.76 0.24
N ILE A 95 14.51 9.06 -0.07
CA ILE A 95 13.40 9.04 0.91
C ILE A 95 12.57 7.76 0.84
N ILE A 96 12.89 6.85 -0.09
CA ILE A 96 12.11 5.63 -0.34
C ILE A 96 12.80 4.43 0.29
N ASN A 97 12.07 3.73 1.14
CA ASN A 97 12.39 2.40 1.64
C ASN A 97 11.32 1.42 1.14
N PRO A 98 11.48 0.85 -0.07
CA PRO A 98 10.41 0.11 -0.69
C PRO A 98 10.07 -1.15 0.12
N PHE A 99 8.79 -1.45 0.21
CA PHE A 99 8.32 -2.62 0.93
C PHE A 99 8.74 -3.89 0.16
N PRO A 100 9.30 -4.94 0.81
CA PRO A 100 9.84 -6.11 0.10
C PRO A 100 8.80 -6.84 -0.76
N VAL A 101 7.55 -6.90 -0.30
CA VAL A 101 6.38 -7.39 -1.04
C VAL A 101 5.53 -6.23 -1.56
N PRO A 102 4.71 -6.41 -2.61
CA PRO A 102 3.78 -5.37 -3.04
C PRO A 102 2.86 -4.92 -1.90
N LEU A 103 2.72 -3.61 -1.75
CA LEU A 103 1.91 -2.96 -0.72
C LEU A 103 0.91 -2.01 -1.39
N VAL A 104 -0.36 -2.13 -1.00
CA VAL A 104 -1.44 -1.23 -1.39
C VAL A 104 -2.01 -0.58 -0.14
N ILE A 105 -2.12 0.75 -0.13
CA ILE A 105 -2.72 1.53 0.95
C ILE A 105 -4.10 2.00 0.46
N ILE A 106 -5.13 1.74 1.25
CA ILE A 106 -6.50 2.07 0.93
C ILE A 106 -7.06 2.98 2.03
N GLY A 107 -7.42 4.21 1.69
CA GLY A 107 -8.20 5.07 2.58
C GLY A 107 -9.69 4.72 2.47
N SER A 108 -10.28 4.27 3.56
CA SER A 108 -11.70 3.90 3.70
C SER A 108 -12.53 5.05 4.25
N LYS A 109 -13.87 4.91 4.22
CA LYS A 109 -14.84 5.95 4.66
C LYS A 109 -14.61 7.29 3.95
N PHE A 110 -14.37 7.22 2.64
CA PHE A 110 -14.13 8.41 1.83
C PHE A 110 -15.31 9.41 1.83
N ASP A 111 -16.53 8.92 2.03
CA ASP A 111 -17.73 9.71 2.30
C ASP A 111 -17.52 10.71 3.46
N LYS A 112 -17.09 10.23 4.63
CA LYS A 112 -16.76 11.11 5.77
C LYS A 112 -15.59 12.05 5.46
N PHE A 113 -14.56 11.55 4.78
CA PHE A 113 -13.44 12.39 4.36
C PHE A 113 -13.87 13.54 3.44
N GLN A 114 -14.85 13.33 2.56
CA GLN A 114 -15.39 14.37 1.68
C GLN A 114 -16.12 15.48 2.44
N GLU A 115 -16.63 15.22 3.64
CA GLU A 115 -17.33 16.19 4.47
C GLU A 115 -16.39 17.04 5.35
N MET A 116 -15.12 16.64 5.50
CA MET A 116 -14.13 17.37 6.32
C MET A 116 -13.69 18.70 5.70
N ASP A 117 -13.09 19.57 6.52
CA ASP A 117 -12.50 20.83 6.05
C ASP A 117 -11.31 20.62 5.09
N ALA A 118 -11.03 21.64 4.28
CA ALA A 118 -9.95 21.59 3.30
C ALA A 118 -8.57 21.33 3.93
N ASP A 119 -8.31 21.90 5.10
CA ASP A 119 -7.03 21.73 5.80
C ASP A 119 -6.84 20.28 6.27
N HIS A 120 -7.89 19.69 6.86
CA HIS A 120 -7.89 18.28 7.27
C HIS A 120 -7.68 17.36 6.06
N LYS A 121 -8.39 17.60 4.95
CA LYS A 121 -8.24 16.84 3.70
C LYS A 121 -6.82 16.91 3.15
N LYS A 122 -6.21 18.09 3.18
CA LYS A 122 -4.84 18.32 2.71
C LYS A 122 -3.85 17.51 3.55
N VAL A 123 -3.95 17.59 4.87
CA VAL A 123 -3.05 16.86 5.79
C VAL A 123 -3.16 15.34 5.60
N ILE A 124 -4.37 14.80 5.57
CA ILE A 124 -4.62 13.37 5.37
C ILE A 124 -4.09 12.90 4.01
N THR A 125 -4.34 13.68 2.95
CA THR A 125 -3.86 13.35 1.60
C THR A 125 -2.33 13.36 1.53
N LEU A 126 -1.69 14.36 2.13
CA LEU A 126 -0.22 14.43 2.21
C LEU A 126 0.35 13.26 2.98
N PHE A 127 -0.26 12.89 4.10
CA PHE A 127 0.16 11.74 4.89
C PHE A 127 0.09 10.43 4.10
N ILE A 128 -1.03 10.14 3.43
CA ILE A 128 -1.19 8.92 2.63
C ILE A 128 -0.23 8.91 1.44
N ARG A 129 -0.03 10.05 0.77
CA ARG A 129 0.96 10.19 -0.30
C ARG A 129 2.37 9.92 0.21
N TYR A 130 2.71 10.45 1.39
CA TYR A 130 4.01 10.21 2.01
C TYR A 130 4.20 8.75 2.38
N LEU A 131 3.20 8.10 2.99
CA LEU A 131 3.26 6.66 3.30
C LEU A 131 3.45 5.83 2.03
N ALA A 132 2.69 6.13 0.98
CA ALA A 132 2.79 5.43 -0.28
C ALA A 132 4.18 5.58 -0.91
N LEU A 133 4.69 6.81 -0.98
CA LEU A 133 6.00 7.10 -1.53
C LEU A 133 7.12 6.45 -0.72
N SER A 134 7.16 6.71 0.59
CA SER A 134 8.21 6.21 1.49
C SER A 134 8.28 4.67 1.53
N ASN A 135 7.15 3.99 1.35
CA ASN A 135 7.10 2.52 1.31
C ASN A 135 7.11 1.93 -0.11
N GLY A 136 7.19 2.75 -1.16
CA GLY A 136 7.09 2.27 -2.55
C GLY A 136 5.76 1.55 -2.86
N ALA A 137 4.68 2.00 -2.24
CA ALA A 137 3.34 1.44 -2.31
C ALA A 137 2.43 2.24 -3.24
N THR A 138 1.31 1.62 -3.63
CA THR A 138 0.21 2.30 -4.33
C THR A 138 -0.84 2.73 -3.32
N ALA A 139 -1.33 3.96 -3.40
CA ALA A 139 -2.44 4.44 -2.57
C ALA A 139 -3.72 4.65 -3.39
N MET A 140 -4.87 4.33 -2.80
CA MET A 140 -6.21 4.57 -3.35
C MET A 140 -7.18 4.98 -2.26
N PHE A 141 -8.24 5.69 -2.64
CA PHE A 141 -9.35 6.04 -1.75
C PHE A 141 -10.60 5.25 -2.15
N MET A 142 -11.33 4.73 -1.17
CA MET A 142 -12.56 3.98 -1.37
C MET A 142 -13.68 4.49 -0.45
N SER A 143 -14.88 4.65 -1.01
CA SER A 143 -16.11 4.77 -0.24
C SER A 143 -16.85 3.43 -0.29
N SER A 144 -17.61 3.12 0.76
CA SER A 144 -18.52 1.97 0.83
C SER A 144 -19.58 1.97 -0.28
N LYS A 145 -19.83 3.12 -0.93
CA LYS A 145 -20.80 3.25 -2.02
C LYS A 145 -20.29 2.78 -3.40
N ILE A 146 -19.00 2.44 -3.54
CA ILE A 146 -18.42 2.01 -4.82
C ILE A 146 -17.92 0.56 -4.69
N GLU A 147 -18.80 -0.40 -4.97
CA GLU A 147 -18.50 -1.84 -5.01
C GLU A 147 -17.54 -2.25 -6.15
N ALA A 148 -17.31 -1.37 -7.14
CA ALA A 148 -16.64 -1.70 -8.39
C ALA A 148 -15.10 -1.82 -8.31
N THR A 149 -14.45 -1.32 -7.26
CA THR A 149 -12.99 -1.11 -7.27
C THR A 149 -12.17 -2.36 -6.88
N ILE A 150 -12.77 -3.33 -6.17
CA ILE A 150 -12.07 -4.56 -5.75
C ILE A 150 -11.76 -5.48 -6.94
N LYS A 151 -12.57 -5.44 -8.02
CA LYS A 151 -12.25 -6.14 -9.27
C LYS A 151 -11.06 -5.49 -10.00
N GLY A 152 -10.92 -4.17 -9.93
CA GLY A 152 -9.77 -3.43 -10.44
C GLY A 152 -8.49 -3.66 -9.63
N LEU A 153 -8.59 -3.90 -8.32
CA LEU A 153 -7.45 -4.20 -7.44
C LEU A 153 -6.70 -5.47 -7.86
N ARG A 154 -7.40 -6.51 -8.34
CA ARG A 154 -6.76 -7.71 -8.91
C ARG A 154 -6.00 -7.40 -10.20
N HIS A 155 -6.51 -6.50 -11.03
CA HIS A 155 -5.84 -6.03 -12.24
C HIS A 155 -4.64 -5.11 -11.92
N LEU A 156 -4.72 -4.32 -10.85
CA LEU A 156 -3.62 -3.46 -10.36
C LEU A 156 -2.44 -4.26 -9.80
N HIS A 157 -2.65 -5.49 -9.33
CA HIS A 157 -1.57 -6.40 -8.97
C HIS A 157 -0.69 -6.77 -10.18
N GLU A 158 -1.29 -6.85 -11.38
CA GLU A 158 -0.55 -6.99 -12.65
C GLU A 158 0.00 -5.65 -13.16
N CYS A 159 -0.56 -4.52 -12.72
CA CYS A 159 -0.34 -3.20 -13.30
C CYS A 159 0.33 -2.20 -12.33
N SER A 160 1.30 -2.61 -11.51
CA SER A 160 2.00 -1.78 -10.50
C SER A 160 2.81 -0.59 -11.06
N ARG A 161 2.51 -0.11 -12.26
CA ARG A 161 3.14 1.01 -12.99
C ARG A 161 2.28 2.29 -12.99
N VAL A 162 1.11 2.32 -12.35
CA VAL A 162 0.23 3.50 -12.38
C VAL A 162 0.61 4.52 -11.31
N ARG A 163 1.25 5.62 -11.73
CA ARG A 163 1.48 6.82 -10.94
C ARG A 163 0.21 7.67 -11.01
N TRP A 164 -0.50 7.83 -9.88
CA TRP A 164 -1.69 8.67 -9.81
C TRP A 164 -1.33 10.17 -9.86
N THR A 165 -1.65 10.84 -10.97
CA THR A 165 -1.77 12.30 -11.05
C THR A 165 -3.22 12.69 -10.73
N PHE A 166 -3.43 13.42 -9.64
CA PHE A 166 -4.73 14.02 -9.34
C PHE A 166 -4.88 15.27 -10.20
N GLU A 167 -5.70 15.20 -11.23
CA GLU A 167 -6.14 16.38 -11.98
C GLU A 167 -7.53 16.77 -11.46
N GLN A 168 -7.58 17.85 -10.69
CA GLN A 168 -8.84 18.43 -10.20
C GLN A 168 -9.50 19.17 -11.36
N ASN A 169 -10.41 18.52 -12.08
CA ASN A 169 -11.16 19.18 -13.13
C ASN A 169 -12.34 19.94 -12.50
N ALA A 170 -12.24 21.26 -12.47
CA ALA A 170 -13.11 22.16 -11.72
C ALA A 170 -14.56 22.29 -12.27
N SER A 171 -14.96 21.50 -13.27
CA SER A 171 -16.23 21.72 -13.98
C SER A 171 -17.23 20.55 -13.99
N ASN A 172 -16.93 19.37 -13.42
CA ASN A 172 -17.95 18.30 -13.38
C ASN A 172 -17.77 17.32 -12.20
N ARG A 173 -18.72 17.34 -11.24
CA ARG A 173 -18.62 16.64 -9.94
C ARG A 173 -18.89 15.12 -9.94
N GLN A 174 -18.91 14.44 -11.09
CA GLN A 174 -19.29 13.00 -11.11
C GLN A 174 -18.43 12.07 -11.98
N GLN A 175 -17.29 12.52 -12.52
CA GLN A 175 -16.37 11.61 -13.21
C GLN A 175 -14.93 11.82 -12.76
N THR A 176 -14.44 10.94 -11.88
CA THR A 176 -13.01 10.68 -11.76
C THR A 176 -12.68 9.56 -12.75
N SER A 177 -12.33 9.92 -13.99
CA SER A 177 -11.70 8.99 -14.92
C SER A 177 -10.25 8.76 -14.47
N ALA A 178 -9.86 7.49 -14.38
CA ALA A 178 -8.45 7.13 -14.21
C ALA A 178 -7.74 7.38 -15.55
N VAL A 179 -6.96 8.45 -15.63
CA VAL A 179 -6.13 8.73 -16.81
C VAL A 179 -4.79 8.03 -16.65
N CYS A 180 -4.50 7.09 -17.55
CA CYS A 180 -3.18 6.49 -17.72
C CYS A 180 -2.26 7.52 -18.38
N ALA A 181 -1.53 8.30 -17.60
CA ALA A 181 -0.47 9.15 -18.15
C ALA A 181 0.78 8.30 -18.39
N GLY A 182 0.87 7.70 -19.58
CA GLY A 182 2.12 7.20 -20.13
C GLY A 182 2.93 8.37 -20.70
N TRP A 183 4.21 8.46 -20.35
CA TRP A 183 5.14 9.37 -21.01
C TRP A 183 6.15 8.52 -21.80
N HIS A 184 6.27 8.85 -23.08
CA HIS A 184 7.36 8.43 -23.98
C HIS A 184 8.70 9.00 -23.51
#